data_AF-A0A1X7AIA6-F1
#
_entry.id   AF-A0A1X7AIA6-F1
#
_cell.length_a   1.000
_cell.length_b   1.000
_cell.length_c   1.000
_cell.angle_alpha   90.00
_cell.angle_beta   90.00
_cell.angle_gamma   90.00
#
_symmetry.space_group_name_H-M   'P 1'
#
loop_
_entity.id
_entity.type
_entity.pdbx_description
1 polymer ?
#
loop_
_entity_poly.entity_id
_entity_poly.type
_entity_poly.pdbx_seq_one_letter_code
_entity_poly.pdbx_strand_id
1 'polypeptide(L)'
;MSYIQAAGKSLRLLAAVGILALGGCSQFGGTSVNPYSSVSQTDNYAYLEKLTAEGRPAATGQLLSDGRIAWQDGDLNEALQKFSRALRISPDDGLIYYYLARIRKEEGEYGKAISLARRGLAFAHNPLLREHLDRLIASTEQSEWNSTI
;
A
#
# COMPACT_ATOMS: atom_id res chain seq x y z
N MET A 1 -16.98 -80.04 -14.29
CA MET A 1 -17.55 -78.83 -14.91
C MET A 1 -16.37 -77.87 -15.18
N SER A 2 -15.43 -78.17 -16.10
CA SER A 2 -15.51 -78.38 -17.55
C SER A 2 -15.59 -77.07 -18.34
N TYR A 3 -14.46 -76.77 -19.03
CA TYR A 3 -14.29 -76.01 -20.28
C TYR A 3 -14.57 -74.50 -20.22
N ILE A 4 -13.83 -73.59 -20.89
CA ILE A 4 -13.33 -73.54 -22.28
C ILE A 4 -12.09 -72.60 -22.27
N GLN A 5 -10.86 -73.01 -22.55
CA GLN A 5 -10.16 -73.18 -23.85
C GLN A 5 -9.93 -71.90 -24.71
N ALA A 6 -8.65 -71.48 -24.69
CA ALA A 6 -7.76 -71.11 -25.81
C ALA A 6 -8.03 -69.93 -26.77
N ALA A 7 -6.94 -69.15 -26.90
CA ALA A 7 -6.28 -68.73 -28.14
C ALA A 7 -6.98 -67.70 -29.06
N GLY A 8 -6.40 -66.50 -29.09
CA GLY A 8 -6.56 -65.52 -30.17
C GLY A 8 -5.33 -64.63 -30.27
N LYS A 9 -4.46 -64.94 -31.23
CA LYS A 9 -3.27 -64.17 -31.62
C LYS A 9 -3.66 -62.76 -32.10
N SER A 10 -2.66 -61.88 -32.00
CA SER A 10 -2.31 -60.78 -32.90
C SER A 10 -2.76 -59.36 -32.54
N LEU A 11 -1.89 -58.46 -32.98
CA LEU A 11 -2.07 -57.03 -33.24
C LEU A 11 -1.61 -56.02 -32.18
N ARG A 12 -0.43 -55.47 -32.53
CA ARG A 12 -0.06 -54.04 -32.57
C ARG A 12 0.79 -53.53 -31.42
N LEU A 13 2.10 -53.66 -31.64
CA LEU A 13 3.05 -52.54 -31.64
C LEU A 13 2.35 -51.18 -31.65
N LEU A 14 2.54 -50.41 -30.59
CA LEU A 14 2.55 -48.94 -30.48
C LEU A 14 2.85 -48.70 -28.99
N ALA A 15 3.62 -47.74 -28.52
CA ALA A 15 4.63 -46.83 -29.04
C ALA A 15 5.30 -46.31 -27.76
N ALA A 16 6.59 -46.01 -27.81
CA ALA A 16 7.37 -45.59 -26.67
C ALA A 16 6.74 -44.40 -25.93
N VAL A 17 6.43 -44.58 -24.65
CA VAL A 17 6.18 -43.48 -23.72
C VAL A 17 7.52 -42.85 -23.42
N GLY A 18 7.85 -41.80 -24.16
CA GLY A 18 9.04 -40.99 -24.01
C GLY A 18 8.67 -39.51 -24.07
N ILE A 19 7.77 -39.07 -23.19
CA ILE A 19 7.48 -37.64 -23.00
C ILE A 19 8.56 -37.09 -22.06
N LEU A 20 9.64 -36.55 -22.65
CA LEU A 20 10.50 -35.59 -21.96
C LEU A 20 10.18 -34.21 -22.52
N ALA A 21 9.19 -33.58 -21.89
CA ALA A 21 8.87 -32.17 -22.05
C ALA A 21 10.03 -31.34 -21.48
N LEU A 22 10.96 -30.94 -22.36
CA LEU A 22 11.94 -29.91 -22.03
C LEU A 22 11.32 -28.54 -22.30
N GLY A 23 11.37 -27.67 -21.29
CA GLY A 23 11.30 -26.23 -21.49
C GLY A 23 9.94 -25.58 -21.22
N GLY A 24 9.32 -25.89 -20.07
CA GLY A 24 8.37 -24.96 -19.47
C GLY A 24 9.11 -23.68 -19.10
N CYS A 25 8.94 -22.62 -19.89
CA CYS A 25 9.34 -21.28 -19.48
C CYS A 25 8.54 -20.90 -18.24
N SER A 26 9.20 -20.92 -17.09
CA SER A 26 8.78 -20.28 -15.85
C SER A 26 8.72 -18.78 -16.08
N GLN A 27 7.57 -18.26 -16.48
CA GLN A 27 7.36 -16.82 -16.54
C GLN A 27 6.03 -16.49 -15.85
N PHE A 28 6.11 -15.56 -14.89
CA PHE A 28 5.01 -14.94 -14.15
C PHE A 28 4.44 -15.70 -12.95
N GLY A 29 5.30 -15.94 -11.96
CA GLY A 29 4.92 -15.77 -10.56
C GLY A 29 4.75 -14.28 -10.28
N GLY A 30 3.53 -13.78 -10.36
CA GLY A 30 3.18 -12.39 -10.15
C GLY A 30 1.82 -12.25 -9.48
N THR A 31 1.60 -12.97 -8.38
CA THR A 31 0.51 -12.66 -7.45
C THR A 31 1.09 -12.37 -6.08
N SER A 32 1.50 -11.12 -5.90
CA SER A 32 1.39 -10.48 -4.60
C SER A 32 0.75 -9.12 -4.82
N VAL A 33 -0.53 -9.12 -5.15
CA VAL A 33 -1.38 -8.06 -4.60
C VAL A 33 -1.25 -8.24 -3.09
N ASN A 34 -0.38 -7.46 -2.46
CA ASN A 34 -0.32 -7.40 -1.01
C ASN A 34 -1.68 -6.84 -0.57
N PRO A 35 -2.52 -7.66 0.08
CA PRO A 35 -3.85 -7.26 0.44
C PRO A 35 -3.75 -6.42 1.70
N TYR A 36 -3.61 -5.10 1.54
CA TYR A 36 -4.45 -4.19 2.33
C TYR A 36 -5.92 -4.41 1.91
N SER A 37 -6.42 -5.61 2.21
CA SER A 37 -7.82 -5.95 2.22
C SER A 37 -8.48 -5.05 3.28
N SER A 38 -9.52 -4.35 2.85
CA SER A 38 -10.21 -3.27 3.56
C SER A 38 -9.43 -1.95 3.67
N VAL A 39 -9.10 -1.32 2.53
CA VAL A 39 -9.17 0.16 2.52
C VAL A 39 -10.64 0.50 2.73
N SER A 40 -11.02 0.59 4.00
CA SER A 40 -12.28 1.18 4.43
C SER A 40 -12.44 2.50 3.69
N GLN A 41 -13.65 2.82 3.24
CA GLN A 41 -13.97 4.04 2.50
C GLN A 41 -13.51 5.34 3.24
N THR A 42 -13.14 5.22 4.51
CA THR A 42 -12.55 6.24 5.40
C THR A 42 -11.07 6.57 5.14
N ASP A 43 -10.31 5.74 4.43
CA ASP A 43 -8.88 5.94 4.14
C ASP A 43 -8.63 6.36 2.68
N ASN A 44 -9.64 6.92 2.03
CA ASN A 44 -9.53 7.40 0.65
C ASN A 44 -8.71 8.71 0.61
N TYR A 45 -7.38 8.58 0.63
CA TYR A 45 -6.44 9.70 0.62
C TYR A 45 -6.61 10.61 -0.60
N ALA A 46 -6.96 10.03 -1.75
CA ALA A 46 -7.27 10.80 -2.96
C ALA A 46 -8.52 11.68 -2.77
N TYR A 47 -9.48 11.25 -1.94
CA TYR A 47 -10.64 12.06 -1.58
C TYR A 47 -10.26 13.22 -0.66
N LEU A 48 -9.40 12.99 0.35
CA LEU A 48 -8.87 14.05 1.21
C LEU A 48 -8.04 15.07 0.42
N GLU A 49 -7.20 14.62 -0.51
CA GLU A 49 -6.43 15.49 -1.41
C GLU A 49 -7.35 16.42 -2.19
N LYS A 50 -8.43 15.89 -2.77
CA LYS A 50 -9.39 16.67 -3.57
C LYS A 50 -10.12 17.71 -2.72
N LEU A 51 -10.54 17.35 -1.50
CA LEU A 51 -11.26 18.26 -0.60
C LEU A 51 -10.38 19.34 0.04
N THR A 52 -9.07 19.16 0.03
CA THR A 52 -8.09 20.08 0.61
C THR A 52 -7.24 20.78 -0.45
N ALA A 53 -7.58 20.60 -1.73
CA ALA A 53 -6.82 21.16 -2.86
C ALA A 53 -7.06 22.66 -3.10
N GLU A 54 -8.01 23.28 -2.40
CA GLU A 54 -8.34 24.69 -2.60
C GLU A 54 -7.12 25.58 -2.35
N GLY A 55 -6.74 26.39 -3.34
CA GLY A 55 -5.56 27.26 -3.27
C GLY A 55 -4.21 26.53 -3.38
N ARG A 56 -4.20 25.20 -3.50
CA ARG A 56 -2.97 24.40 -3.61
C ARG A 56 -2.35 24.57 -5.01
N PRO A 57 -1.03 24.86 -5.10
CA PRO A 57 -0.31 24.80 -6.36
C PRO A 57 -0.40 23.42 -7.02
N ALA A 58 -0.59 23.36 -8.34
CA ALA A 58 -0.68 22.09 -9.07
C ALA A 58 0.56 21.19 -8.84
N ALA A 59 1.74 21.80 -8.74
CA ALA A 59 2.99 21.10 -8.41
C ALA A 59 2.95 20.41 -7.03
N THR A 60 2.32 21.04 -6.02
CA THR A 60 2.13 20.41 -4.71
C THR A 60 1.15 19.25 -4.80
N GLY A 61 0.05 19.40 -5.54
CA GLY A 61 -0.91 18.31 -5.76
C GLY A 61 -0.28 17.09 -6.42
N GLN A 62 0.55 17.31 -7.44
CA GLN A 62 1.28 16.23 -8.12
C GLN A 62 2.29 15.53 -7.19
N LEU A 63 3.03 16.30 -6.40
CA LEU A 63 3.98 15.73 -5.42
C LEU A 63 3.26 14.93 -4.33
N LEU A 64 2.07 15.36 -3.91
CA LEU A 64 1.24 14.62 -2.96
C LEU A 64 0.78 13.28 -3.56
N SER A 65 0.28 13.30 -4.80
CA SER A 65 -0.15 12.07 -5.47
C SER A 65 1.01 11.10 -5.69
N ASP A 66 2.17 11.59 -6.13
CA ASP A 66 3.36 10.78 -6.34
C ASP A 66 3.87 10.19 -5.02
N GLY A 67 3.92 11.00 -3.96
CA GLY A 67 4.33 10.57 -2.63
C GLY A 67 3.39 9.52 -2.05
N ARG A 68 2.08 9.66 -2.27
CA ARG A 68 1.09 8.68 -1.86
C ARG A 68 1.25 7.36 -2.60
N ILE A 69 1.51 7.39 -3.91
CA ILE A 69 1.76 6.17 -4.70
C ILE A 69 3.01 5.47 -4.15
N ALA A 70 4.12 6.19 -3.98
CA ALA A 70 5.34 5.61 -3.41
C ALA A 70 5.13 5.02 -2.00
N TRP A 71 4.35 5.70 -1.16
CA TRP A 71 4.00 5.20 0.16
C TRP A 71 3.13 3.93 0.10
N GLN A 72 2.18 3.85 -0.83
CA GLN A 72 1.38 2.65 -1.09
C GLN A 72 2.22 1.48 -1.63
N ASP A 73 3.26 1.79 -2.39
CA ASP A 73 4.24 0.81 -2.89
C ASP A 73 5.23 0.36 -1.81
N GLY A 74 5.17 0.96 -0.61
CA GLY A 74 6.03 0.65 0.54
C GLY A 74 7.39 1.37 0.51
N ASP A 75 7.64 2.22 -0.49
CA ASP A 75 8.85 3.04 -0.55
C ASP A 75 8.67 4.31 0.32
N LEU A 76 8.86 4.13 1.63
CA LEU A 76 8.78 5.22 2.61
C LEU A 76 9.80 6.33 2.33
N ASN A 77 10.97 5.98 1.80
CA ASN A 77 12.03 6.95 1.53
C ASN A 77 11.66 7.86 0.35
N GLU A 78 11.17 7.29 -0.75
CA GLU A 78 10.67 8.08 -1.87
C GLU A 78 9.47 8.92 -1.44
N ALA A 79 8.51 8.34 -0.71
CA ALA A 79 7.36 9.07 -0.21
C ALA A 79 7.76 10.30 0.63
N LEU A 80 8.68 10.13 1.58
CA LEU A 80 9.23 11.24 2.38
C LEU A 80 9.87 12.31 1.51
N GLN A 81 10.61 11.94 0.47
CA GLN A 81 11.20 12.92 -0.44
C GLN A 81 10.14 13.74 -1.19
N LYS A 82 9.08 13.08 -1.71
CA LYS A 82 8.01 13.77 -2.43
C LYS A 82 7.24 14.70 -1.50
N PHE A 83 6.85 14.22 -0.31
CA PHE A 83 6.15 15.04 0.69
C PHE A 83 7.01 16.18 1.23
N SER A 84 8.32 15.97 1.41
CA SER A 84 9.24 17.05 1.82
C SER A 84 9.38 18.11 0.74
N ARG A 85 9.39 17.73 -0.54
CA ARG A 85 9.35 18.69 -1.66
C ARG A 85 8.02 19.42 -1.70
N ALA A 86 6.90 18.73 -1.49
CA ALA A 86 5.58 19.35 -1.43
C ALA A 86 5.54 20.41 -0.31
N LEU A 87 6.10 20.10 0.87
CA LEU A 87 6.15 21.00 2.02
C LEU A 87 6.95 22.27 1.73
N ARG A 88 8.02 22.18 0.93
CA ARG A 88 8.81 23.36 0.52
C ARG A 88 8.03 24.31 -0.40
N ILE A 89 7.04 23.78 -1.13
CA ILE A 89 6.20 24.59 -2.03
C ILE A 89 5.01 25.17 -1.27
N SER A 90 4.37 24.35 -0.43
CA SER A 90 3.21 24.74 0.38
C SER A 90 3.48 24.39 1.84
N PRO A 91 4.16 25.26 2.59
CA PRO A 91 4.51 25.00 3.99
C PRO A 91 3.29 25.07 4.94
N ASP A 92 2.17 25.58 4.44
CA ASP A 92 0.90 25.78 5.13
C ASP A 92 -0.17 24.75 4.72
N ASP A 93 0.21 23.66 4.05
CA ASP A 93 -0.73 22.60 3.70
C ASP A 93 -0.77 21.52 4.80
N GLY A 94 -1.87 21.51 5.55
CA GLY A 94 -2.12 20.54 6.63
C GLY A 94 -2.08 19.08 6.18
N LEU A 95 -2.38 18.78 4.90
CA LEU A 95 -2.38 17.41 4.40
C LEU A 95 -0.95 16.86 4.23
N ILE A 96 0.02 17.71 3.92
CA ILE A 96 1.42 17.30 3.82
C ILE A 96 1.93 16.85 5.20
N TYR A 97 1.58 17.60 6.24
CA TYR A 97 1.90 17.23 7.63
C TYR A 97 1.22 15.93 8.05
N TYR A 98 -0.01 15.69 7.61
CA TYR A 98 -0.71 14.42 7.84
C TYR A 98 0.07 13.24 7.24
N TYR A 99 0.49 13.30 5.98
CA TYR A 99 1.26 12.22 5.36
C TYR A 99 2.62 12.00 6.02
N LEU A 100 3.36 13.08 6.32
CA LEU A 100 4.64 12.98 7.02
C LEU A 100 4.47 12.35 8.41
N ALA A 101 3.44 12.77 9.17
CA ALA A 101 3.14 12.22 10.49
C ALA A 101 2.86 10.71 10.42
N ARG A 102 2.15 10.26 9.39
CA ARG A 102 1.84 8.85 9.20
C ARG A 102 3.05 8.00 8.90
N ILE A 103 3.92 8.46 8.02
CA ILE A 103 5.17 7.76 7.75
C ILE A 103 6.00 7.67 9.04
N ARG A 104 6.09 8.75 9.82
CA ARG A 104 6.79 8.70 11.12
C ARG A 104 6.16 7.71 12.10
N LYS A 105 4.83 7.59 12.11
CA LYS A 105 4.14 6.59 12.93
C LYS A 105 4.51 5.17 12.49
N GLU A 106 4.57 4.91 11.19
CA GLU A 106 4.95 3.61 10.62
C GLU A 106 6.41 3.26 10.87
N GLU A 107 7.29 4.26 10.89
CA GLU A 107 8.70 4.10 11.31
C GLU A 107 8.85 3.87 12.82
N GLY A 108 7.77 3.95 13.61
CA GLY A 108 7.78 3.84 15.07
C GLY A 108 8.23 5.11 15.80
N GLU A 109 8.44 6.22 15.07
CA GLU A 109 8.80 7.52 15.63
C GLU A 109 7.56 8.27 16.16
N TYR A 110 6.86 7.68 17.13
CA TYR A 110 5.56 8.16 17.61
C TYR A 110 5.57 9.63 18.08
N GLY A 111 6.59 10.05 18.83
CA GLY A 111 6.71 11.44 19.27
C GLY A 111 6.85 12.45 18.12
N LYS A 112 7.57 12.08 17.05
CA LYS A 112 7.68 12.94 15.85
C LYS A 112 6.38 12.95 15.06
N ALA A 113 5.71 11.81 14.94
CA ALA A 113 4.40 11.70 14.30
C ALA A 113 3.36 12.61 14.96
N ILE A 114 3.24 12.59 16.29
CA ILE A 114 2.32 13.46 17.04
C ILE A 114 2.67 14.94 16.81
N SER A 115 3.96 15.29 16.87
CA SER A 115 4.42 16.67 16.66
C SER A 115 4.07 17.20 15.27
N LEU A 116 4.25 16.37 14.23
CA LEU A 116 3.88 16.71 12.85
C LEU A 116 2.36 16.83 12.68
N ALA A 117 1.59 15.91 13.24
CA ALA A 117 0.14 15.95 13.17
C ALA A 117 -0.42 17.21 13.86
N ARG A 118 0.11 17.58 15.03
CA ARG A 118 -0.25 18.82 15.73
C ARG A 118 0.06 20.08 14.92
N ARG A 119 1.17 20.09 14.18
CA ARG A 119 1.47 21.17 13.22
C ARG A 119 0.46 21.20 12.08
N GLY A 120 0.10 20.04 11.53
CA GLY A 120 -0.94 19.94 10.50
C GLY A 120 -2.29 20.50 10.96
N LEU A 121 -2.66 20.30 12.23
CA LEU A 121 -3.91 20.83 12.79
C LEU A 121 -3.98 22.36 12.80
N ALA A 122 -2.86 23.05 12.85
CA ALA A 122 -2.81 24.52 12.79
C ALA A 122 -3.16 25.05 11.39
N PHE A 123 -2.98 24.23 10.36
CA PHE A 123 -3.22 24.57 8.96
C PHE A 123 -4.45 23.86 8.36
N ALA A 124 -5.06 22.95 9.12
CA ALA A 124 -6.23 22.19 8.70
C ALA A 124 -7.50 23.04 8.86
N HIS A 125 -7.83 23.80 7.80
CA HIS A 125 -9.10 24.53 7.71
C HIS A 125 -10.29 23.62 7.40
N ASN A 126 -10.03 22.48 6.73
CA ASN A 126 -11.06 21.51 6.40
C ASN A 126 -11.37 20.63 7.63
N PRO A 127 -12.64 20.55 8.07
CA PRO A 127 -13.03 19.79 9.26
C PRO A 127 -12.72 18.30 9.13
N LEU A 128 -12.81 17.74 7.91
CA LEU A 128 -12.49 16.34 7.67
C LEU A 128 -11.00 16.08 7.84
N LEU A 129 -10.13 16.95 7.33
CA LEU A 129 -8.68 16.83 7.53
C LEU A 129 -8.32 16.92 9.01
N ARG A 130 -8.98 17.84 9.74
CA ARG A 130 -8.81 17.98 11.18
C ARG A 130 -9.14 16.69 11.91
N GLU A 131 -10.28 16.07 11.61
CA GLU A 131 -10.69 14.79 12.19
C GLU A 131 -9.65 13.68 11.95
N HIS A 132 -9.09 13.60 10.73
CA HIS A 132 -8.08 12.59 10.40
C HIS A 132 -6.77 12.80 11.18
N LEU A 133 -6.36 14.05 11.38
CA LEU A 133 -5.19 14.40 12.18
C LEU A 133 -5.42 14.09 13.66
N ASP A 134 -6.59 14.43 14.21
CA ASP A 134 -6.96 14.12 15.60
C ASP A 134 -6.97 12.59 15.83
N ARG A 135 -7.58 11.83 14.92
CA ARG A 135 -7.57 10.36 14.96
C ARG A 135 -6.15 9.80 14.85
N LEU A 136 -5.32 10.38 14.00
CA LEU A 136 -3.92 9.96 13.86
C LEU A 136 -3.18 10.14 15.18
N ILE A 137 -3.31 11.30 15.84
CA ILE A 137 -2.68 11.57 17.14
C ILE A 137 -3.13 10.54 18.16
N ALA A 138 -4.45 10.37 18.36
CA ALA A 138 -4.99 9.42 19.32
C ALA A 138 -4.49 7.98 19.08
N SER A 139 -4.47 7.55 17.80
CA SER A 139 -3.98 6.22 17.45
C SER A 139 -2.46 6.07 17.67
N THR A 140 -1.70 7.16 17.56
CA THR A 140 -0.25 7.17 17.74
C THR A 140 0.11 7.13 19.23
N GLU A 141 -0.61 7.89 20.06
CA GLU A 141 -0.49 7.87 21.52
C GLU A 141 -0.79 6.47 22.08
N GLN A 142 -1.82 5.80 21.54
CA GLN A 142 -2.12 4.41 21.92
C GLN A 142 -1.00 3.44 21.52
N SER A 143 -0.43 3.58 20.31
CA SER A 143 0.69 2.75 19.85
C SER A 143 1.95 2.98 20.68
N GLU A 144 2.25 4.23 21.04
CA GLU A 144 3.34 4.58 21.92
C GLU A 144 3.16 3.92 23.30
N TRP A 145 1.98 4.06 23.91
CA TRP A 145 1.69 3.43 25.20
C TRP A 145 1.86 1.91 25.12
N ASN A 146 1.28 1.24 24.12
CA ASN A 146 1.40 -0.20 23.90
C ASN A 146 2.85 -0.68 23.69
N SER A 147 3.76 0.21 23.27
CA SER A 147 5.18 -0.14 23.07
C SER A 147 6.02 -0.04 24.34
N THR A 148 5.48 0.57 25.40
CA THR A 148 6.19 0.82 26.67
C THR A 148 5.85 -0.16 27.80
N ILE A 149 4.84 -1.02 27.61
CA ILE A 149 4.38 -2.07 28.53
C ILE A 149 4.78 -3.45 28.02
#